data_AF-A0A3A3GEP4-F1
#
_entry.id   AF-A0A3A3GEP4-F1
#
_cell.length_a   1.000
_cell.length_b   1.000
_cell.length_c   1.000
_cell.angle_alpha   90.00
_cell.angle_beta   90.00
_cell.angle_gamma   90.00
#
_symmetry.space_group_name_H-M   'P 1'
#
loop_
_entity.id
_entity.type
_entity.pdbx_description
1 polymer ?
#
loop_
_entity_poly.entity_id
_entity_poly.type
_entity_poly.pdbx_seq_one_letter_code
_entity_poly.pdbx_strand_id
1 'polypeptide(L)'
;MASVIASARFRRLCNQFARILGGTHEIDPGPVCFVSRLRNFRATILGRRTTSPLVRAQLFSFESLDRSGRALCLGETAVFQNQANRLIRNLQRNGIKVTALHNHWLNESPRLMYIHWESIDNPIDFARKTKRSIAFLG
;
A
#
# COMPACT_ATOMS: atom_id res chain seq x y z
N MET A 1 -20.96 -2.19 -15.00
CA MET A 1 -20.11 -1.39 -14.09
C MET A 1 -20.28 0.07 -14.47
N ALA A 2 -20.69 0.94 -13.55
CA ALA A 2 -20.87 2.35 -13.85
C ALA A 2 -19.52 2.97 -14.28
N SER A 3 -19.52 3.77 -15.34
CA SER A 3 -18.32 4.49 -15.76
C SER A 3 -17.89 5.45 -14.66
N VAL A 4 -16.75 5.20 -14.01
CA VAL A 4 -16.22 6.10 -12.99
C VAL A 4 -15.82 7.42 -13.63
N ILE A 5 -16.47 8.51 -13.21
CA ILE A 5 -16.21 9.86 -13.68
C ILE A 5 -14.98 10.41 -12.93
N ALA A 6 -13.80 10.23 -13.52
CA ALA A 6 -12.55 10.81 -13.05
C ALA A 6 -11.95 11.74 -14.11
N SER A 7 -11.45 12.90 -13.67
CA SER A 7 -10.82 13.88 -14.57
C SER A 7 -9.57 13.31 -15.25
N ALA A 8 -9.24 13.82 -16.44
CA ALA A 8 -8.02 13.40 -17.15
C ALA A 8 -6.75 13.63 -16.32
N ARG A 9 -6.72 14.70 -15.50
CA ARG A 9 -5.63 14.97 -14.55
C ARG A 9 -5.52 13.87 -13.50
N PHE A 10 -6.64 13.48 -12.88
CA PHE A 10 -6.65 12.42 -11.86
C PHE A 10 -6.19 11.08 -12.45
N ARG A 11 -6.69 10.73 -13.64
CA ARG A 11 -6.26 9.50 -14.35
C ARG A 11 -4.75 9.50 -14.63
N ARG A 12 -4.18 10.61 -15.09
CA ARG A 12 -2.72 10.71 -15.31
C ARG A 12 -1.94 10.56 -14.00
N LEU A 13 -2.43 11.15 -12.91
CA LEU A 13 -1.80 11.02 -11.60
C LEU A 13 -1.84 9.58 -11.09
N CYS A 14 -2.99 8.90 -11.23
CA CYS A 14 -3.16 7.50 -10.83
C CYS A 14 -2.24 6.56 -11.63
N ASN A 15 -2.09 6.79 -12.94
CA ASN A 15 -1.12 6.07 -13.77
C ASN A 15 0.33 6.24 -13.28
N GLN A 16 0.72 7.46 -12.91
CA GLN A 16 2.08 7.72 -12.39
C GLN A 16 2.28 7.09 -11.01
N PHE A 17 1.28 7.20 -10.14
CA PHE A 17 1.26 6.59 -8.82
C PHE A 17 1.47 5.08 -8.89
N ALA A 18 0.71 4.39 -9.74
CA ALA A 18 0.83 2.97 -10.01
C ALA A 18 2.22 2.57 -10.54
N ARG A 19 2.76 3.35 -11.49
CA ARG A 19 4.09 3.12 -12.06
C ARG A 19 5.20 3.19 -11.02
N ILE A 20 5.16 4.16 -10.11
CA ILE A 20 6.17 4.32 -9.06
C ILE A 20 6.11 3.15 -8.06
N LEU A 21 4.91 2.75 -7.67
CA LEU A 21 4.71 1.66 -6.72
C LEU A 21 4.99 0.29 -7.35
N GLY A 22 4.88 0.19 -8.68
CA GLY A 22 5.10 -1.04 -9.45
C GLY A 22 3.91 -1.99 -9.33
N GLY A 23 2.70 -1.46 -9.49
CA GLY A 23 1.45 -2.21 -9.36
C GLY A 23 0.44 -1.88 -10.45
N THR A 24 -0.67 -2.61 -10.45
CA THR A 24 -1.85 -2.33 -11.26
C THR A 24 -2.78 -1.40 -10.51
N HIS A 25 -3.59 -0.61 -11.22
CA HIS A 25 -4.49 0.34 -10.59
C HIS A 25 -5.91 0.28 -11.14
N GLU A 26 -6.84 0.69 -10.29
CA GLU A 26 -8.22 0.98 -10.61
C GLU A 26 -8.60 2.33 -10.00
N ILE A 27 -9.72 2.89 -10.48
CA ILE A 27 -10.26 4.14 -9.96
C ILE A 27 -11.69 3.88 -9.55
N ASP A 28 -11.97 4.02 -8.26
CA ASP A 28 -13.30 3.88 -7.68
C ASP A 28 -14.05 5.22 -7.64
N PRO A 29 -15.39 5.22 -7.50
CA PRO A 29 -16.17 6.44 -7.24
C PRO A 29 -15.66 7.20 -6.00
N GLY A 30 -15.57 8.52 -6.08
CA GLY A 30 -14.98 9.34 -5.00
C GLY A 30 -14.17 10.57 -5.48
N PRO A 31 -13.39 10.48 -6.57
CA PRO A 31 -12.61 9.33 -7.03
C PRO A 31 -11.52 8.87 -6.03
N VAL A 32 -11.23 7.57 -6.03
CA VAL A 32 -10.08 6.99 -5.30
C VAL A 32 -9.20 6.24 -6.30
N CYS A 33 -7.90 6.55 -6.33
CA CYS A 33 -6.94 5.73 -7.08
C CYS A 33 -6.47 4.61 -6.15
N PHE A 34 -6.74 3.36 -6.51
CA PHE A 34 -6.30 2.20 -5.76
C PHE A 34 -5.23 1.45 -6.56
N VAL A 35 -4.09 1.16 -5.93
CA VAL A 35 -2.98 0.41 -6.51
C VAL A 35 -2.75 -0.84 -5.68
N SER A 36 -2.68 -1.98 -6.37
CA SER A 36 -2.28 -3.23 -5.78
C SER A 36 -1.04 -3.79 -6.48
N ARG A 37 -0.16 -4.42 -5.70
CA ARG A 37 0.92 -5.26 -6.23
C ARG A 37 1.09 -6.49 -5.35
N LEU A 38 1.52 -7.60 -5.94
CA LEU A 38 1.77 -8.83 -5.19
C LEU A 38 3.24 -8.94 -4.81
N ARG A 39 3.48 -9.16 -3.52
CA ARG A 39 4.81 -9.47 -3.02
C ARG A 39 5.11 -10.95 -3.14
N ASN A 40 6.37 -11.31 -3.36
CA ASN A 40 6.79 -12.70 -3.39
C ASN A 40 7.46 -13.09 -2.07
N PHE A 41 6.75 -13.86 -1.25
CA PHE A 41 7.30 -14.46 -0.04
C PHE A 41 6.63 -15.82 0.21
N ARG A 42 7.26 -16.64 1.05
CA ARG A 42 6.74 -17.95 1.43
C ARG A 42 6.16 -17.87 2.83
N ALA A 43 4.89 -18.24 2.95
CA ALA A 43 4.21 -18.44 4.23
C ALA A 43 3.22 -19.60 4.11
N THR A 44 2.88 -20.19 5.24
CA THR A 44 1.82 -21.19 5.37
C THR A 44 0.75 -20.67 6.31
N ILE A 45 -0.50 -21.07 6.11
CA ILE A 45 -1.62 -20.90 7.05
C ILE A 45 -2.24 -22.28 7.24
N LEU A 46 -2.46 -22.72 8.49
CA LEU A 46 -2.91 -24.08 8.80
C LEU A 46 -2.03 -25.17 8.14
N GLY A 47 -0.71 -24.93 8.08
CA GLY A 47 0.26 -25.83 7.44
C GLY A 47 0.18 -25.92 5.91
N ARG A 48 -0.67 -25.11 5.24
CA ARG A 48 -0.78 -25.06 3.78
C ARG A 48 -0.11 -23.81 3.24
N ARG A 49 0.73 -23.98 2.20
CA ARG A 49 1.38 -22.85 1.53
C ARG A 49 0.34 -21.93 0.89
N THR A 50 0.43 -20.64 1.14
CA THR A 50 -0.47 -19.65 0.55
C THR A 50 0.19 -18.88 -0.59
N THR A 51 -0.57 -18.67 -1.66
CA THR A 51 -0.26 -17.74 -2.75
C THR A 51 -1.34 -16.67 -2.89
N SER A 52 -2.29 -16.62 -1.96
CA SER A 52 -3.47 -15.77 -2.03
C SER A 52 -3.11 -14.28 -2.01
N PRO A 53 -3.75 -13.44 -2.84
CA PRO A 53 -3.68 -11.98 -2.75
C PRO A 53 -4.05 -11.44 -1.36
N LEU A 54 -4.94 -12.11 -0.62
CA LEU A 54 -5.32 -11.74 0.75
C LEU A 54 -4.13 -11.73 1.73
N VAL A 55 -3.05 -12.43 1.38
CA VAL A 55 -1.82 -12.51 2.19
C VAL A 55 -0.71 -11.69 1.58
N ARG A 56 -0.59 -11.71 0.25
CA ARG A 56 0.59 -11.22 -0.47
C ARG A 56 0.44 -9.82 -1.04
N ALA A 57 -0.75 -9.22 -0.99
CA ALA A 57 -0.97 -7.90 -1.53
C ALA A 57 -0.22 -6.82 -0.74
N GLN A 58 0.24 -5.82 -1.48
CA GLN A 58 0.57 -4.51 -0.97
C GLN A 58 -0.39 -3.55 -1.65
N LEU A 59 -1.08 -2.78 -0.82
CA LEU A 59 -2.19 -1.94 -1.23
C LEU A 59 -1.82 -0.49 -0.94
N PHE A 60 -2.15 0.39 -1.87
CA PHE A 60 -1.89 1.81 -1.75
C PHE A 60 -3.04 2.57 -2.37
N SER A 61 -3.38 3.72 -1.80
CA SER A 61 -4.38 4.58 -2.42
C SER A 61 -4.09 6.05 -2.21
N PHE A 62 -4.72 6.87 -3.03
CA PHE A 62 -4.94 8.27 -2.73
C PHE A 62 -6.35 8.70 -3.17
N GLU A 63 -6.95 9.61 -2.42
CA GLU A 63 -8.29 10.16 -2.69
C GLU A 63 -8.24 11.44 -3.54
N SER A 64 -9.36 12.15 -3.63
CA SER A 64 -9.45 13.45 -4.28
C SER A 64 -8.41 14.45 -3.75
N LEU A 65 -7.89 15.28 -4.67
CA LEU A 65 -6.94 16.33 -4.33
C LEU A 65 -7.64 17.54 -3.71
N ASP A 66 -7.04 18.11 -2.67
CA ASP A 66 -7.38 19.43 -2.16
C ASP A 66 -6.84 20.55 -3.07
N ARG A 67 -7.11 21.81 -2.69
CA ARG A 67 -6.66 23.01 -3.43
C ARG A 67 -5.14 23.14 -3.53
N SER A 68 -4.40 22.51 -2.62
CA SER A 68 -2.94 22.49 -2.58
C SER A 68 -2.35 21.30 -3.36
N GLY A 69 -3.20 20.45 -3.97
CA GLY A 69 -2.78 19.27 -4.70
C GLY A 69 -2.35 18.11 -3.80
N ARG A 70 -2.80 18.07 -2.54
CA ARG A 70 -2.57 16.98 -1.60
C ARG A 70 -3.82 16.12 -1.46
N ALA A 71 -3.65 14.85 -1.10
CA ALA A 71 -4.74 13.92 -0.83
C ALA A 71 -4.47 13.12 0.43
N LEU A 72 -5.54 12.54 1.00
CA LEU A 72 -5.38 11.41 1.91
C LEU A 72 -4.80 10.24 1.13
N CYS A 73 -3.63 9.78 1.58
CA CYS A 73 -2.89 8.68 1.00
C CYS A 73 -2.74 7.57 2.04
N LEU A 74 -3.07 6.34 1.64
CA LEU A 74 -3.05 5.17 2.52
C LEU A 74 -2.14 4.09 1.96
N GLY A 75 -1.58 3.28 2.83
CA GLY A 75 -0.85 2.09 2.44
C GLY A 75 -0.94 0.96 3.46
N GLU A 76 -0.94 -0.25 2.94
CA GLU A 76 -0.98 -1.48 3.72
C GLU A 76 -0.04 -2.54 3.11
N THR A 77 0.66 -3.28 3.96
CA THR A 77 1.32 -4.51 3.54
C THR A 77 1.49 -5.49 4.70
N ALA A 78 1.37 -6.79 4.39
CA ALA A 78 1.87 -7.84 5.27
C ALA A 78 3.39 -7.75 5.41
N VAL A 79 3.98 -8.18 6.52
CA VAL A 79 5.43 -8.32 6.75
C VAL A 79 5.65 -9.53 7.64
N PHE A 80 6.86 -10.10 7.64
CA PHE A 80 7.23 -11.00 8.73
C PHE A 80 7.41 -10.20 10.02
N GLN A 81 7.09 -10.78 11.18
CA GLN A 81 7.19 -10.08 12.47
C GLN A 81 8.57 -9.44 12.70
N ASN A 82 9.65 -10.13 12.33
CA ASN A 82 11.02 -9.61 12.43
C ASN A 82 11.33 -8.44 11.47
N GLN A 83 10.49 -8.18 10.48
CA GLN A 83 10.60 -7.07 9.53
C GLN A 83 9.81 -5.83 9.97
N ALA A 84 8.86 -5.97 10.91
CA ALA A 84 7.91 -4.90 11.26
C ALA A 84 8.62 -3.61 11.69
N ASN A 85 9.52 -3.69 12.67
CA ASN A 85 10.24 -2.51 13.17
C ASN A 85 11.14 -1.86 12.10
N ARG A 86 11.62 -2.61 11.10
CA ARG A 86 12.37 -2.02 9.97
C ARG A 86 11.45 -1.17 9.09
N LEU A 87 10.28 -1.69 8.72
CA LEU A 87 9.32 -0.93 7.92
C LEU A 87 8.82 0.30 8.68
N ILE A 88 8.45 0.16 9.95
CA ILE A 88 7.97 1.29 10.78
C ILE A 88 8.99 2.43 10.80
N ARG A 89 10.26 2.11 11.11
CA ARG A 89 11.32 3.13 11.14
C ARG A 89 11.57 3.76 9.77
N ASN A 90 11.50 2.99 8.69
CA ASN A 90 11.65 3.52 7.34
C ASN A 90 10.53 4.52 7.01
N LEU A 91 9.28 4.19 7.31
CA LEU A 91 8.12 5.06 7.07
C LEU A 91 8.23 6.36 7.89
N GLN A 92 8.52 6.25 9.19
CA GLN A 92 8.68 7.40 10.09
C GLN A 92 9.82 8.33 9.63
N ARG A 93 10.97 7.78 9.20
CA ARG A 93 12.08 8.57 8.65
C ARG A 93 11.74 9.30 7.35
N ASN A 94 10.75 8.81 6.61
CA ASN A 94 10.23 9.49 5.42
C ASN A 94 9.03 10.41 5.76
N GLY A 95 8.74 10.67 7.05
CA GLY A 95 7.64 11.53 7.47
C GLY A 95 6.25 10.93 7.22
N ILE A 96 6.14 9.60 7.13
CA ILE A 96 4.86 8.89 6.99
C ILE A 96 4.44 8.35 8.36
N LYS A 97 3.19 8.59 8.75
CA LYS A 97 2.63 8.11 10.01
C LYS A 97 2.20 6.66 9.89
N VAL A 98 2.71 5.82 10.79
CA VAL A 98 2.21 4.44 10.97
C VAL A 98 1.03 4.48 11.93
N THR A 99 -0.08 3.83 11.57
CA THR A 99 -1.34 3.87 12.32
C THR A 99 -1.68 2.56 13.00
N ALA A 100 -1.34 1.42 12.38
CA ALA A 100 -1.62 0.11 12.95
C ALA A 100 -0.52 -0.90 12.65
N LEU A 101 -0.35 -1.83 13.60
CA LEU A 101 0.40 -3.06 13.48
C LEU A 101 -0.42 -4.18 14.12
N HIS A 102 -0.86 -5.15 13.31
CA HIS A 102 -1.71 -6.25 13.79
C HIS A 102 -1.50 -7.52 12.96
N ASN A 103 -2.23 -8.60 13.23
CA ASN A 103 -2.21 -9.83 12.43
C ASN A 103 -3.61 -10.14 11.88
N HIS A 104 -3.68 -10.72 10.67
CA HIS A 104 -4.95 -11.16 10.07
C HIS A 104 -5.20 -12.67 10.24
N TRP A 105 -4.13 -13.45 10.37
CA TRP A 105 -4.19 -14.91 10.36
C TRP A 105 -3.77 -15.50 11.71
N LEU A 106 -4.29 -16.70 11.97
CA LEU A 106 -3.86 -17.59 13.04
C LEU A 106 -3.19 -18.82 12.41
N ASN A 107 -2.33 -19.49 13.18
CA ASN A 107 -1.62 -20.71 12.76
C ASN A 107 -0.84 -20.53 11.46
N GLU A 108 -0.28 -19.34 11.28
CA GLU A 108 0.58 -19.00 10.16
C GLU A 108 2.07 -19.15 10.50
N SER A 109 2.89 -19.44 9.48
CA SER A 109 4.35 -19.54 9.64
C SER A 109 5.06 -19.09 8.36
N PRO A 110 6.08 -18.20 8.44
CA PRO A 110 6.49 -17.43 9.62
C PRO A 110 5.38 -16.50 10.12
N ARG A 111 5.47 -15.99 11.36
CA ARG A 111 4.49 -15.04 11.93
C ARG A 111 4.31 -13.84 10.99
N LEU A 112 3.07 -13.64 10.53
CA LEU A 112 2.70 -12.55 9.64
C LEU A 112 2.10 -11.39 10.46
N MET A 113 2.56 -10.19 10.17
CA MET A 113 2.02 -8.95 10.69
C MET A 113 1.59 -8.05 9.53
N TYR A 114 0.69 -7.11 9.77
CA TYR A 114 0.16 -6.17 8.79
C TYR A 114 0.39 -4.77 9.32
N ILE A 115 0.94 -3.90 8.48
CA ILE A 115 1.24 -2.53 8.83
C ILE A 115 0.40 -1.61 7.97
N HIS A 116 -0.23 -0.64 8.62
CA HIS A 116 -1.03 0.41 8.00
C HIS A 116 -0.33 1.75 8.22
N TRP A 117 -0.33 2.59 7.19
CA TRP A 117 0.22 3.93 7.27
C TRP A 117 -0.57 4.93 6.45
N GLU A 118 -0.52 6.20 6.86
CA GLU A 118 -1.30 7.29 6.29
C GLU A 118 -0.46 8.56 6.14
N SER A 119 -0.87 9.41 5.20
CA SER A 119 -0.36 10.78 5.08
C SER A 119 -1.35 11.66 4.32
N ILE A 120 -1.43 12.94 4.67
CA ILE A 120 -1.97 13.95 3.76
C ILE A 120 -0.79 14.45 2.93
N ASP A 121 -0.75 14.20 1.63
CA ASP A 121 0.46 14.44 0.84
C ASP A 121 0.19 14.60 -0.66
N ASN A 122 1.18 15.10 -1.41
CA ASN A 122 1.18 14.93 -2.85
C ASN A 122 1.26 13.42 -3.16
N PRO A 123 0.35 12.85 -3.97
CA PRO A 123 0.34 11.41 -4.22
C PRO A 123 1.64 10.85 -4.79
N ILE A 124 2.35 11.62 -5.61
CA ILE A 124 3.62 11.19 -6.21
C ILE A 124 4.74 11.14 -5.17
N ASP A 125 4.77 12.09 -4.24
CA ASP A 125 5.76 12.08 -3.17
C ASP A 125 5.47 10.99 -2.14
N PHE A 126 4.19 10.76 -1.81
CA PHE A 126 3.77 9.61 -1.02
C PHE A 126 4.21 8.29 -1.68
N ALA A 127 3.97 8.12 -2.98
CA ALA A 127 4.37 6.92 -3.71
C ALA A 127 5.88 6.68 -3.64
N ARG A 128 6.69 7.72 -3.83
CA ARG A 128 8.16 7.62 -3.78
C ARG A 128 8.66 7.29 -2.37
N LYS A 129 8.14 7.98 -1.35
CA LYS A 129 8.46 7.73 0.07
C LYS A 129 8.09 6.30 0.47
N THR A 130 6.89 5.86 0.08
CA THR A 130 6.41 4.50 0.30
C THR A 130 7.29 3.48 -0.41
N LYS A 131 7.56 3.65 -1.72
CA LYS A 131 8.40 2.73 -2.51
C LYS A 131 9.79 2.55 -1.90
N ARG A 132 10.44 3.63 -1.46
CA ARG A 132 11.72 3.55 -0.74
C ARG A 132 11.59 2.83 0.59
N SER A 133 10.52 3.06 1.34
CA SER A 133 10.32 2.48 2.67
C SER A 133 10.12 0.97 2.64
N ILE A 134 9.45 0.47 1.59
CA ILE A 134 9.16 -0.96 1.37
C ILE A 134 10.19 -1.67 0.49
N ALA A 135 11.23 -1.00 -0.03
CA ALA A 135 12.15 -1.55 -1.02
C ALA A 135 12.84 -2.85 -0.57
N PHE A 136 13.05 -3.03 0.74
CA PHE A 136 13.67 -4.25 1.30
C PHE A 136 12.74 -5.47 1.31
N LEU A 137 11.45 -5.29 1.01
CA LEU A 137 10.44 -6.35 1.03
C LEU A 137 10.32 -7.06 -0.34
N GLY A 138 11.06 -6.60 -1.35
CA GLY A 138 10.91 -6.98 -2.76
C GLY A 138 9.75 -6.24 -3.42
#